data_AF-A0A955UIZ1-F1
#
_entry.id   AF-A0A955UIZ1-F1
#
_cell.length_a   1.000
_cell.length_b   1.000
_cell.length_c   1.000
_cell.angle_alpha   90.00
_cell.angle_beta   90.00
_cell.angle_gamma   90.00
#
_symmetry.space_group_name_H-M   'P 1'
#
loop_
_entity.id
_entity.type
_entity.pdbx_description
1 polymer ?
#
loop_
_entity_poly.entity_id
_entity_poly.type
_entity_poly.pdbx_seq_one_letter_code
_entity_poly.pdbx_strand_id
1 'polypeptide(L)'
;MPAPRNWLLGLAVAIASAGCASTNAPEEESARLLREREARIADLEREVAAREARIETLSEQVESGLPAVSAAPSGMGTTRYNQIPGGDLLPPASPGECYARVFVPPAYETTTEQVLKSGATERIEIEPARYETVEEQVLVEAASERIEVIPAEYGWVEEKVLVKAASSRLEEVPAQYEWKEEQVLVKPAHTVWKKGEGPIQKVDSATGEIMCLVEVPAEYKTVRTRVQVAPATTREIGIPAEYKTVRKQVVTKPASTRTVEVPAKYNTVKVRRLVEPARERRIPIEAEYQTVSKRVQVTEGEMAWREILCKTNTTPDVVRRLQTALRSAGHNPGPIDGIVGQETLAALKGYQQEKGLATGGVTMATLQSLGVK
;
A
#
# COMPACT_ATOMS: atom_id res chain seq x y z
N MET A 1 -68.72 -6.86 80.01
CA MET A 1 -69.82 -7.27 79.11
C MET A 1 -69.21 -7.74 77.79
N PRO A 2 -69.79 -8.76 77.13
CA PRO A 2 -69.09 -10.00 76.80
C PRO A 2 -68.82 -10.26 75.30
N ALA A 3 -67.85 -11.16 75.06
CA ALA A 3 -67.73 -12.30 74.11
C ALA A 3 -68.92 -12.66 73.18
N PRO A 4 -68.72 -13.44 72.06
CA PRO A 4 -67.71 -14.50 71.82
C PRO A 4 -66.83 -14.35 70.56
N ARG A 5 -65.56 -14.83 70.51
CA ARG A 5 -64.95 -16.20 70.60
C ARG A 5 -65.30 -17.07 69.37
N ASN A 6 -64.46 -17.93 68.77
CA ASN A 6 -63.03 -18.35 68.82
C ASN A 6 -62.96 -19.60 67.87
N TRP A 7 -61.94 -19.85 67.02
CA TRP A 7 -60.91 -20.93 67.08
C TRP A 7 -60.35 -21.14 65.65
N LEU A 8 -59.04 -20.94 65.43
CA LEU A 8 -57.92 -21.91 65.52
C LEU A 8 -57.91 -22.95 64.39
N LEU A 9 -56.89 -22.89 63.51
CA LEU A 9 -55.81 -23.89 63.38
C LEU A 9 -55.02 -23.66 62.09
N GLY A 10 -53.69 -23.64 62.22
CA GLY A 10 -52.78 -23.69 61.08
C GLY A 10 -52.67 -25.10 60.52
N LEU A 11 -52.18 -25.19 59.28
CA LEU A 11 -51.48 -26.36 58.77
C LEU A 11 -50.63 -25.94 57.57
N ALA A 12 -49.32 -25.95 57.79
CA ALA A 12 -48.36 -26.08 56.71
C ALA A 12 -48.49 -27.49 56.14
N VAL A 13 -48.76 -27.61 54.83
CA VAL A 13 -48.58 -28.85 54.08
C VAL A 13 -47.89 -28.48 52.77
N ALA A 14 -46.63 -28.89 52.66
CA ALA A 14 -45.95 -28.99 51.39
C ALA A 14 -46.60 -30.11 50.57
N ILE A 15 -47.01 -29.80 49.34
CA ILE A 15 -47.34 -30.81 48.32
C ILE A 15 -46.51 -30.49 47.08
N ALA A 16 -45.44 -31.27 46.92
CA ALA A 16 -44.76 -31.46 45.66
C ALA A 16 -45.51 -32.51 44.85
N SER A 17 -45.96 -32.13 43.65
CA SER A 17 -46.28 -32.99 42.48
C SER A 17 -47.09 -32.14 41.50
N ALA A 18 -46.95 -32.20 40.19
CA ALA A 18 -46.01 -32.83 39.29
C ALA A 18 -46.25 -32.13 37.94
N GLY A 19 -45.18 -31.89 37.19
CA GLY A 19 -45.30 -31.33 35.85
C GLY A 19 -46.01 -32.29 34.91
N CYS A 20 -46.86 -31.75 34.04
CA CYS A 20 -47.11 -32.35 32.74
C CYS A 20 -46.23 -31.59 31.74
N ALA A 21 -45.00 -32.09 31.59
CA ALA A 21 -44.13 -31.74 30.48
C ALA A 21 -44.73 -32.37 29.21
N SER A 22 -45.43 -31.55 28.42
CA SER A 22 -45.68 -31.89 27.02
C SER A 22 -44.35 -31.84 26.30
N THR A 23 -43.93 -32.98 25.75
CA THR A 23 -42.63 -33.20 25.14
C THR A 23 -42.49 -32.43 23.81
N ASN A 24 -42.03 -31.17 23.88
CA ASN A 24 -41.37 -30.47 22.77
C ASN A 24 -39.87 -30.83 22.73
N ALA A 25 -39.55 -32.12 22.80
CA ALA A 25 -38.17 -32.60 22.77
C ALA A 25 -37.41 -32.27 21.46
N PRO A 26 -38.02 -32.34 20.24
CA PRO A 26 -37.27 -32.08 19.01
C PRO A 26 -37.04 -30.57 18.74
N GLU A 27 -37.91 -29.68 19.22
CA GLU A 27 -37.74 -28.22 19.06
C GLU A 27 -36.62 -27.66 19.96
N GLU A 28 -36.50 -28.12 21.21
CA GLU A 28 -35.42 -27.65 22.10
C GLU A 28 -34.04 -28.14 21.67
N GLU A 29 -33.94 -29.37 21.15
CA GLU A 29 -32.68 -29.93 20.65
C GLU A 29 -32.23 -29.22 19.36
N SER A 30 -33.18 -28.96 18.45
CA SER A 30 -32.90 -28.20 17.22
C SER A 30 -32.48 -26.75 17.52
N ALA A 31 -33.13 -26.08 18.47
CA ALA A 31 -32.74 -24.74 18.92
C ALA A 31 -31.35 -24.71 19.61
N ARG A 32 -30.98 -25.76 20.35
CA ARG A 32 -29.63 -25.91 20.91
C ARG A 32 -28.58 -26.09 19.83
N LEU A 33 -28.84 -26.96 18.84
CA LEU A 33 -27.95 -27.19 17.70
C LEU A 33 -27.78 -25.95 16.82
N LEU A 34 -28.84 -25.16 16.64
CA LEU A 34 -28.75 -23.88 15.93
C LEU A 34 -27.87 -22.90 16.67
N ARG A 35 -28.06 -22.71 17.98
CA ARG A 35 -27.20 -21.81 18.78
C ARG A 35 -25.74 -22.27 18.81
N GLU A 36 -25.50 -23.58 18.84
CA GLU A 36 -24.14 -24.13 18.76
C GLU A 36 -23.51 -23.89 17.39
N ARG A 37 -24.27 -24.04 16.29
CA ARG A 37 -23.80 -23.72 14.94
C ARG A 37 -23.58 -22.22 14.75
N GLU A 38 -24.47 -21.37 15.24
CA GLU A 38 -24.34 -19.91 15.20
C GLU A 38 -23.11 -19.44 15.97
N ALA A 39 -22.87 -20.00 17.17
CA ALA A 39 -21.65 -19.73 17.93
C ALA A 39 -20.39 -20.17 17.15
N ARG A 40 -20.43 -21.34 16.51
CA ARG A 40 -19.31 -21.85 15.71
C ARG A 40 -19.06 -21.03 14.45
N ILE A 41 -20.11 -20.50 13.82
CA ILE A 41 -19.99 -19.57 12.69
C ILE A 41 -19.34 -18.27 13.16
N ALA A 42 -19.80 -17.71 14.28
CA ALA A 42 -19.20 -16.50 14.85
C ALA A 42 -17.73 -16.70 15.28
N ASP A 43 -17.34 -17.90 15.71
CA ASP A 43 -15.94 -18.26 15.98
C ASP A 43 -15.12 -18.32 14.68
N LEU A 44 -15.65 -18.98 13.64
CA LEU A 44 -14.98 -19.09 12.34
C LEU A 44 -14.84 -17.73 11.65
N GLU A 45 -15.85 -16.86 11.74
CA GLU A 45 -15.80 -15.49 11.21
C GLU A 45 -14.71 -14.66 11.88
N ARG A 46 -14.55 -14.81 13.21
CA ARG A 46 -13.44 -14.17 13.95
C ARG A 46 -12.08 -14.73 13.54
N GLU A 47 -11.98 -16.03 13.28
CA GLU A 47 -10.74 -16.65 12.82
C GLU A 47 -10.36 -16.22 11.39
N VAL A 48 -11.34 -16.11 10.50
CA VAL A 48 -11.15 -15.58 9.13
C VAL A 48 -10.71 -14.12 9.20
N ALA A 49 -11.39 -13.27 9.95
CA ALA A 49 -11.02 -11.86 10.10
C ALA A 49 -9.60 -11.69 10.67
N ALA A 50 -9.19 -12.53 11.64
CA ALA A 50 -7.83 -12.52 12.16
C ALA A 50 -6.79 -12.98 11.12
N ARG A 51 -7.14 -13.95 10.27
CA ARG A 51 -6.27 -14.41 9.18
C ARG A 51 -6.16 -13.38 8.06
N GLU A 52 -7.25 -12.70 7.71
CA GLU A 52 -7.27 -11.61 6.74
C GLU A 52 -6.42 -10.44 7.22
N ALA A 53 -6.57 -10.01 8.48
CA ALA A 53 -5.71 -8.99 9.07
C ALA A 53 -4.23 -9.42 9.05
N ARG A 54 -3.93 -10.69 9.31
CA ARG A 54 -2.56 -11.21 9.22
C ARG A 54 -2.03 -11.18 7.78
N ILE A 55 -2.85 -11.53 6.79
CA ILE A 55 -2.49 -11.43 5.37
C ILE A 55 -2.18 -9.98 5.00
N GLU A 56 -3.02 -9.03 5.42
CA GLU A 56 -2.83 -7.60 5.18
C GLU A 56 -1.49 -7.10 5.77
N THR A 57 -1.19 -7.48 7.01
CA THR A 57 0.10 -7.11 7.63
C THR A 57 1.30 -7.77 6.95
N LEU A 58 1.13 -8.98 6.43
CA LEU A 58 2.19 -9.69 5.69
C LEU A 58 2.38 -9.09 4.30
N SER A 59 1.31 -8.65 3.61
CA SER A 59 1.44 -7.93 2.35
C SER A 59 2.14 -6.60 2.53
N GLU A 60 1.84 -5.86 3.59
CA GLU A 60 2.49 -4.58 3.89
C GLU A 60 3.98 -4.77 4.26
N GLN A 61 4.34 -5.87 4.93
CA GLN A 61 5.74 -6.25 5.16
C GLN A 61 6.48 -6.65 3.88
N VAL A 62 5.79 -7.29 2.93
CA VAL A 62 6.37 -7.62 1.61
C VAL A 62 6.56 -6.35 0.78
N GLU A 63 5.61 -5.42 0.81
CA GLU A 63 5.71 -4.15 0.08
C GLU A 63 6.77 -3.22 0.66
N SER A 64 6.90 -3.12 1.99
CA SER A 64 7.94 -2.32 2.64
C SER A 64 9.33 -2.97 2.63
N GLY A 65 9.41 -4.28 2.40
CA GLY A 65 10.67 -5.01 2.21
C GLY A 65 11.25 -4.92 0.80
N LEU A 66 10.50 -4.36 -0.15
CA LEU A 66 10.94 -4.15 -1.54
C LEU A 66 11.43 -2.70 -1.70
N PRO A 67 12.69 -2.44 -2.11
CA PRO A 67 13.08 -1.09 -2.48
C PRO A 67 12.26 -0.63 -3.69
N ALA A 68 11.76 0.60 -3.65
CA ALA A 68 10.96 1.21 -4.71
C ALA A 68 11.75 1.26 -6.02
N VAL A 69 11.44 0.36 -6.96
CA VAL A 69 11.92 0.43 -8.34
C VAL A 69 10.92 1.28 -9.12
N SER A 70 11.35 2.48 -9.51
CA SER A 70 10.55 3.41 -10.30
C SER A 70 10.31 2.87 -11.72
N ALA A 71 9.02 2.87 -12.08
CA ALA A 71 8.37 2.71 -13.38
C ALA A 71 9.24 2.40 -14.63
N ALA A 72 9.03 1.20 -15.19
CA ALA A 72 9.17 0.90 -16.62
C ALA A 72 7.88 0.19 -17.11
N PRO A 73 7.47 0.35 -18.38
CA PRO A 73 6.13 0.01 -18.82
C PRO A 73 5.92 -1.51 -19.01
N SER A 74 4.75 -1.93 -18.55
CA SER A 74 3.92 -3.10 -18.86
C SER A 74 4.45 -4.17 -19.84
N GLY A 75 4.57 -5.40 -19.31
CA GLY A 75 4.66 -6.62 -20.11
C GLY A 75 5.00 -7.90 -19.32
N MET A 76 4.32 -8.19 -18.21
CA MET A 76 4.48 -9.47 -17.50
C MET A 76 3.49 -10.52 -18.02
N GLY A 77 4.01 -11.46 -18.81
CA GLY A 77 3.42 -12.79 -19.02
C GLY A 77 4.32 -13.82 -18.38
N THR A 78 3.89 -14.38 -17.25
CA THR A 78 4.60 -15.38 -16.46
C THR A 78 4.88 -16.64 -17.28
N THR A 79 6.14 -16.94 -17.56
CA THR A 79 6.55 -18.26 -18.09
C THR A 79 7.59 -18.87 -17.16
N ARG A 80 7.32 -20.10 -16.71
CA ARG A 80 8.21 -20.91 -15.89
C ARG A 80 9.62 -20.94 -16.50
N TYR A 81 10.59 -20.58 -15.68
CA TYR A 81 12.01 -20.62 -15.95
C TYR A 81 12.45 -22.02 -16.40
N ASN A 82 12.78 -22.17 -17.68
CA ASN A 82 13.53 -23.32 -18.18
C ASN A 82 15.01 -23.08 -17.86
N GLN A 83 15.44 -23.66 -16.75
CA GLN A 83 16.78 -23.50 -16.19
C GLN A 83 17.77 -24.39 -16.96
N ILE A 84 18.59 -23.76 -17.80
CA ILE A 84 19.82 -24.36 -18.35
C ILE A 84 20.91 -24.28 -17.26
N PRO A 85 21.75 -25.31 -17.04
CA PRO A 85 22.85 -25.23 -16.08
C PRO A 85 23.91 -24.26 -16.61
N GLY A 86 24.17 -23.17 -15.88
CA GLY A 86 25.09 -22.10 -16.28
C GLY A 86 24.33 -20.84 -16.67
N GLY A 87 23.72 -20.20 -15.67
CA GLY A 87 22.79 -19.09 -15.84
C GLY A 87 23.36 -17.91 -16.62
N ASP A 88 22.78 -17.68 -17.80
CA ASP A 88 22.40 -16.38 -18.33
C ASP A 88 21.19 -16.63 -19.23
N LEU A 89 20.06 -16.01 -18.90
CA LEU A 89 18.79 -16.18 -19.61
C LEU A 89 18.97 -15.69 -21.05
N LEU A 90 18.75 -16.56 -22.04
CA LEU A 90 18.75 -16.14 -23.45
C LEU A 90 17.69 -15.06 -23.65
N PRO A 91 18.01 -13.94 -24.33
CA PRO A 91 17.05 -12.87 -24.57
C PRO A 91 15.87 -13.37 -25.43
N PRO A 92 14.70 -12.73 -25.33
CA PRO A 92 13.57 -13.05 -26.20
C PRO A 92 13.96 -12.81 -27.66
N ALA A 93 13.66 -13.77 -28.53
CA ALA A 93 14.09 -13.79 -29.94
C ALA A 93 12.91 -14.07 -30.88
N SER A 94 12.92 -13.46 -32.06
CA SER A 94 11.99 -13.73 -33.16
C SER A 94 12.55 -14.78 -34.14
N PRO A 95 11.70 -15.47 -34.91
CA PRO A 95 12.18 -16.40 -35.94
C PRO A 95 13.09 -15.69 -36.97
N GLY A 96 14.33 -16.14 -37.10
CA GLY A 96 15.32 -15.60 -38.04
C GLY A 96 16.41 -14.73 -37.42
N GLU A 97 16.37 -14.47 -36.11
CA GLU A 97 17.39 -13.72 -35.37
C GLU A 97 18.49 -14.65 -34.81
N CYS A 98 19.74 -14.18 -34.80
CA CYS A 98 20.89 -14.92 -34.27
C CYS A 98 21.50 -14.17 -33.11
N TYR A 99 21.85 -14.88 -32.04
CA TYR A 99 22.48 -14.29 -30.86
C TYR A 99 23.85 -14.90 -30.64
N ALA A 100 24.81 -14.08 -30.22
CA ALA A 100 26.13 -14.52 -29.78
C ALA A 100 26.52 -13.81 -28.49
N ARG A 101 27.32 -14.50 -27.66
CA ARG A 101 27.88 -13.92 -26.45
C ARG A 101 29.03 -12.98 -26.83
N VAL A 102 28.80 -11.68 -26.72
CA VAL A 102 29.74 -10.62 -27.08
C VAL A 102 30.08 -9.76 -25.85
N PHE A 103 31.25 -9.16 -25.84
CA PHE A 103 31.69 -8.32 -24.73
C PHE A 103 31.06 -6.93 -24.84
N VAL A 104 30.18 -6.58 -23.91
CA VAL A 104 29.58 -5.25 -23.78
C VAL A 104 30.50 -4.41 -22.89
N PRO A 105 31.01 -3.26 -23.37
CA PRO A 105 31.91 -2.44 -22.56
C PRO A 105 31.15 -1.75 -21.39
N PRO A 106 31.86 -1.39 -20.31
CA PRO A 106 31.25 -0.71 -19.17
C PRO A 106 30.72 0.68 -19.56
N ALA A 107 29.52 1.00 -19.08
CA ALA A 107 28.92 2.33 -19.25
C ALA A 107 29.39 3.26 -18.12
N TYR A 108 29.70 4.50 -18.49
CA TYR A 108 30.05 5.56 -17.55
C TYR A 108 29.09 6.73 -17.71
N GLU A 109 28.69 7.32 -16.59
CA GLU A 109 27.85 8.51 -16.54
C GLU A 109 28.58 9.63 -15.79
N THR A 110 28.32 10.87 -16.22
CA THR A 110 28.86 12.05 -15.55
C THR A 110 27.81 12.56 -14.58
N THR A 111 28.09 12.44 -13.29
CA THR A 111 27.20 12.93 -12.23
C THR A 111 27.80 14.19 -11.60
N THR A 112 26.94 15.16 -11.28
CA THR A 112 27.32 16.39 -10.58
C THR A 112 26.99 16.26 -9.10
N GLU A 113 27.98 16.48 -8.24
CA GLU A 113 27.82 16.49 -6.79
C GLU A 113 28.12 17.89 -6.25
N GLN A 114 27.27 18.39 -5.35
CA GLN A 114 27.53 19.63 -4.63
C GLN A 114 28.39 19.34 -3.41
N VAL A 115 29.62 19.83 -3.42
CA VAL A 115 30.53 19.72 -2.28
C VAL A 115 30.58 21.04 -1.53
N LEU A 116 30.63 20.93 -0.19
CA LEU A 116 30.70 22.08 0.71
C LEU A 116 32.03 22.80 0.52
N LYS A 117 31.99 24.04 0.02
CA LYS A 117 33.17 24.88 -0.15
C LYS A 117 33.47 25.67 1.14
N SER A 118 32.42 26.13 1.81
CA SER A 118 32.51 26.78 3.12
C SER A 118 31.28 26.46 3.97
N GLY A 119 31.49 26.13 5.25
CA GLY A 119 30.43 25.82 6.19
C GLY A 119 29.62 27.04 6.58
N ALA A 120 28.36 26.84 7.00
CA ALA A 120 27.54 27.90 7.56
C ALA A 120 28.20 28.43 8.85
N THR A 121 28.24 29.76 8.99
CA THR A 121 28.80 30.42 10.18
C THR A 121 27.81 31.42 10.75
N GLU A 122 28.01 31.83 11.99
CA GLU A 122 27.16 32.83 12.65
C GLU A 122 27.97 34.07 13.01
N ARG A 123 27.41 35.25 12.75
CA ARG A 123 27.91 36.52 13.29
C ARG A 123 27.03 36.96 14.46
N ILE A 124 27.64 37.21 15.61
CA ILE A 124 26.95 37.64 16.83
C ILE A 124 27.07 39.16 16.99
N GLU A 125 25.94 39.85 17.07
CA GLU A 125 25.84 41.27 17.41
C GLU A 125 25.15 41.41 18.79
N ILE A 126 25.72 42.18 19.72
CA ILE A 126 25.20 42.33 21.09
C ILE A 126 24.39 43.63 21.20
N GLU A 127 23.09 43.53 21.51
CA GLU A 127 22.21 44.67 21.81
C GLU A 127 22.13 44.90 23.33
N PRO A 128 22.40 46.11 23.86
CA PRO A 128 22.41 46.36 25.30
C PRO A 128 21.01 46.49 25.91
N ALA A 129 20.92 46.25 27.22
CA ALA A 129 19.67 46.31 27.99
C ALA A 129 19.12 47.74 28.15
N ARG A 130 17.78 47.89 28.11
CA ARG A 130 17.05 49.15 28.27
C ARG A 130 16.28 49.18 29.60
N TYR A 131 16.38 50.28 30.35
CA TYR A 131 15.69 50.49 31.64
C TYR A 131 14.76 51.70 31.58
N GLU A 132 13.63 51.62 32.28
CA GLU A 132 12.67 52.72 32.47
C GLU A 132 12.19 52.76 33.92
N THR A 133 11.80 53.94 34.40
CA THR A 133 11.26 54.13 35.76
C THR A 133 9.74 54.16 35.69
N VAL A 134 9.09 53.18 36.33
CA VAL A 134 7.62 53.02 36.29
C VAL A 134 7.04 53.11 37.70
N GLU A 135 5.87 53.74 37.81
CA GLU A 135 5.11 53.84 39.06
C GLU A 135 4.20 52.60 39.23
N GLU A 136 4.34 51.85 40.33
CA GLU A 136 3.59 50.63 40.62
C GLU A 136 2.72 50.80 41.87
N GLN A 137 1.44 50.44 41.80
CA GLN A 137 0.52 50.54 42.93
C GLN A 137 0.49 49.25 43.74
N VAL A 138 0.93 49.33 44.99
CA VAL A 138 0.96 48.25 45.96
C VAL A 138 -0.31 48.27 46.81
N LEU A 139 -0.99 47.12 46.87
CA LEU A 139 -2.22 46.89 47.66
C LEU A 139 -1.92 46.99 49.15
N VAL A 140 -2.64 47.85 49.86
CA VAL A 140 -2.47 48.10 51.31
C VAL A 140 -3.59 47.45 52.13
N GLU A 141 -4.83 47.46 51.62
CA GLU A 141 -5.99 46.80 52.24
C GLU A 141 -6.79 46.08 51.15
N ALA A 142 -7.03 44.78 51.34
CA ALA A 142 -7.80 43.95 50.41
C ALA A 142 -9.32 44.15 50.58
N ALA A 143 -10.06 43.98 49.47
CA ALA A 143 -11.52 44.07 49.46
C ALA A 143 -12.16 42.91 50.27
N SER A 144 -13.33 43.15 50.86
CA SER A 144 -14.06 42.15 51.66
C SER A 144 -15.55 42.11 51.33
N GLU A 145 -16.22 40.99 51.63
CA GLU A 145 -17.57 40.66 51.14
C GLU A 145 -18.55 40.28 52.25
N ARG A 146 -19.83 40.68 52.12
CA ARG A 146 -20.95 40.27 53.01
C ARG A 146 -22.09 39.64 52.21
N ILE A 147 -22.57 38.46 52.64
CA ILE A 147 -23.55 37.61 51.92
C ILE A 147 -24.94 37.62 52.59
N GLU A 148 -26.01 37.84 51.82
CA GLU A 148 -27.43 37.76 52.22
C GLU A 148 -28.13 36.57 51.53
N VAL A 149 -29.04 35.81 52.20
CA VAL A 149 -29.65 34.56 51.66
C VAL A 149 -31.16 34.69 51.37
N ILE A 150 -31.61 34.27 50.18
CA ILE A 150 -33.02 34.25 49.71
C ILE A 150 -33.49 32.78 49.57
N PRO A 151 -34.67 32.37 50.06
CA PRO A 151 -35.14 30.97 50.07
C PRO A 151 -35.81 30.46 48.76
N ALA A 152 -35.98 29.14 48.65
CA ALA A 152 -36.44 28.41 47.44
C ALA A 152 -37.97 28.19 47.35
N GLU A 153 -38.51 28.02 46.13
CA GLU A 153 -39.92 27.74 45.79
C GLU A 153 -40.09 26.40 45.01
N TYR A 154 -41.24 25.73 45.13
CA TYR A 154 -41.53 24.41 44.52
C TYR A 154 -42.86 24.37 43.74
N GLY A 155 -42.95 23.57 42.67
CA GLY A 155 -44.15 23.36 41.83
C GLY A 155 -44.29 21.92 41.28
N TRP A 156 -45.40 21.56 40.63
CA TRP A 156 -45.69 20.19 40.12
C TRP A 156 -45.66 20.11 38.58
N VAL A 157 -45.13 19.01 38.02
CA VAL A 157 -45.04 18.74 36.56
C VAL A 157 -45.53 17.30 36.26
N GLU A 158 -46.25 17.07 35.16
CA GLU A 158 -46.69 15.73 34.73
C GLU A 158 -45.80 15.12 33.63
N GLU A 159 -45.52 13.81 33.72
CA GLU A 159 -44.64 13.05 32.82
C GLU A 159 -45.35 11.79 32.28
N LYS A 160 -45.34 11.56 30.96
CA LYS A 160 -45.93 10.37 30.31
C LYS A 160 -44.89 9.24 30.21
N VAL A 161 -45.14 8.15 30.91
CA VAL A 161 -44.33 6.92 30.93
C VAL A 161 -44.91 5.88 29.97
N LEU A 162 -44.06 5.39 29.06
CA LEU A 162 -44.33 4.30 28.11
C LEU A 162 -44.60 2.99 28.87
N VAL A 163 -45.77 2.38 28.67
CA VAL A 163 -46.18 1.14 29.37
C VAL A 163 -45.88 -0.10 28.52
N LYS A 164 -45.92 0.00 27.19
CA LYS A 164 -45.60 -1.11 26.30
C LYS A 164 -45.05 -0.58 24.97
N ALA A 165 -43.86 -1.00 24.59
CA ALA A 165 -43.21 -0.59 23.35
C ALA A 165 -43.82 -1.32 22.13
N ALA A 166 -43.78 -0.66 20.98
CA ALA A 166 -44.20 -1.23 19.71
C ALA A 166 -43.26 -2.38 19.32
N SER A 167 -43.80 -3.50 18.83
CA SER A 167 -43.02 -4.67 18.41
C SER A 167 -43.46 -5.18 17.03
N SER A 168 -42.63 -5.96 16.36
CA SER A 168 -42.89 -6.42 14.99
C SER A 168 -42.63 -7.92 14.82
N ARG A 169 -43.22 -8.52 13.78
CA ARG A 169 -43.04 -9.93 13.39
C ARG A 169 -42.61 -10.04 11.92
N LEU A 170 -41.61 -10.89 11.65
CA LEU A 170 -41.02 -11.13 10.33
C LEU A 170 -41.61 -12.37 9.64
N GLU A 171 -41.89 -12.28 8.34
CA GLU A 171 -42.35 -13.36 7.44
C GLU A 171 -41.33 -13.57 6.31
N GLU A 172 -40.90 -14.82 6.03
CA GLU A 172 -39.79 -15.15 5.11
C GLU A 172 -40.24 -15.51 3.67
N VAL A 173 -39.60 -14.89 2.67
CA VAL A 173 -39.78 -15.16 1.23
C VAL A 173 -38.53 -15.85 0.66
N PRO A 174 -38.63 -17.02 -0.01
CA PRO A 174 -37.46 -17.82 -0.43
C PRO A 174 -36.75 -17.32 -1.71
N ALA A 175 -35.48 -17.70 -1.85
CA ALA A 175 -34.59 -17.33 -2.96
C ALA A 175 -34.84 -18.11 -4.27
N GLN A 176 -34.55 -17.49 -5.42
CA GLN A 176 -34.69 -18.08 -6.77
C GLN A 176 -33.34 -18.24 -7.48
N TYR A 177 -33.21 -19.28 -8.34
CA TYR A 177 -31.95 -19.64 -9.03
C TYR A 177 -32.18 -19.99 -10.51
N GLU A 178 -31.17 -19.72 -11.34
CA GLU A 178 -31.14 -20.00 -12.80
C GLU A 178 -29.80 -20.63 -13.23
N TRP A 179 -29.75 -21.37 -14.34
CA TRP A 179 -28.54 -22.01 -14.88
C TRP A 179 -27.90 -21.17 -16.00
N LYS A 180 -26.57 -20.98 -15.96
CA LYS A 180 -25.78 -20.27 -16.98
C LYS A 180 -24.58 -21.12 -17.45
N GLU A 181 -24.30 -21.10 -18.75
CA GLU A 181 -23.17 -21.82 -19.37
C GLU A 181 -22.05 -20.85 -19.76
N GLU A 182 -20.80 -21.19 -19.45
CA GLU A 182 -19.60 -20.38 -19.73
C GLU A 182 -18.45 -21.27 -20.24
N GLN A 183 -17.71 -20.82 -21.26
CA GLN A 183 -16.51 -21.50 -21.76
C GLN A 183 -15.26 -21.03 -21.02
N VAL A 184 -14.59 -21.96 -20.34
CA VAL A 184 -13.39 -21.71 -19.53
C VAL A 184 -12.16 -22.26 -20.27
N LEU A 185 -11.14 -21.41 -20.40
CA LEU A 185 -9.82 -21.73 -20.96
C LEU A 185 -9.10 -22.71 -20.03
N VAL A 186 -8.80 -23.93 -20.51
CA VAL A 186 -8.17 -24.98 -19.71
C VAL A 186 -6.64 -24.93 -19.81
N LYS A 187 -6.11 -24.59 -20.99
CA LYS A 187 -4.67 -24.41 -21.22
C LYS A 187 -4.43 -23.33 -22.28
N PRO A 188 -3.59 -22.32 -21.99
CA PRO A 188 -3.23 -21.30 -22.97
C PRO A 188 -2.23 -21.85 -24.02
N ALA A 189 -2.16 -21.17 -25.16
CA ALA A 189 -1.15 -21.45 -26.18
C ALA A 189 0.25 -21.18 -25.61
N HIS A 190 1.24 -22.01 -25.96
CA HIS A 190 2.60 -21.89 -25.44
C HIS A 190 3.64 -22.31 -26.47
N THR A 191 4.87 -21.84 -26.30
CA THR A 191 5.98 -22.07 -27.22
C THR A 191 7.05 -23.01 -26.64
N VAL A 192 7.68 -23.83 -27.48
CA VAL A 192 8.68 -24.85 -27.09
C VAL A 192 9.91 -24.79 -28.00
N TRP A 193 11.10 -24.80 -27.39
CA TRP A 193 12.40 -24.76 -28.10
C TRP A 193 12.78 -26.14 -28.67
N LYS A 194 13.18 -26.19 -29.94
CA LYS A 194 13.71 -27.35 -30.68
C LYS A 194 15.11 -27.04 -31.19
N LYS A 195 16.06 -27.98 -31.12
CA LYS A 195 17.44 -27.77 -31.65
C LYS A 195 17.42 -27.55 -33.16
N GLY A 196 18.07 -26.50 -33.64
CA GLY A 196 18.25 -26.16 -35.05
C GLY A 196 19.72 -26.22 -35.47
N GLU A 197 19.99 -26.26 -36.77
CA GLU A 197 21.35 -26.26 -37.32
C GLU A 197 21.66 -24.91 -37.97
N GLY A 198 22.81 -24.34 -37.62
CA GLY A 198 23.32 -23.12 -38.24
C GLY A 198 24.73 -23.34 -38.80
N PRO A 199 25.18 -22.45 -39.71
CA PRO A 199 26.27 -22.78 -40.60
C PRO A 199 27.70 -22.37 -40.12
N ILE A 200 27.89 -22.09 -38.83
CA ILE A 200 29.20 -22.15 -38.15
C ILE A 200 29.01 -23.13 -36.97
N GLN A 201 29.44 -24.38 -37.16
CA GLN A 201 29.15 -25.46 -36.21
C GLN A 201 30.20 -25.64 -35.09
N LYS A 202 31.31 -24.91 -35.11
CA LYS A 202 32.33 -24.99 -34.04
C LYS A 202 33.38 -23.90 -34.14
N VAL A 203 33.56 -23.13 -33.06
CA VAL A 203 34.77 -22.33 -32.82
C VAL A 203 35.47 -22.78 -31.52
N ASP A 204 34.74 -23.41 -30.59
CA ASP A 204 35.25 -24.04 -29.36
C ASP A 204 34.19 -25.01 -28.80
N SER A 205 34.63 -26.08 -28.11
CA SER A 205 33.88 -26.95 -27.19
C SER A 205 32.88 -26.28 -26.23
N ALA A 206 32.96 -24.97 -25.98
CA ALA A 206 32.03 -24.22 -25.14
C ALA A 206 30.82 -23.60 -25.89
N THR A 207 30.74 -23.71 -27.23
CA THR A 207 29.70 -23.04 -28.02
C THR A 207 28.49 -23.96 -28.22
N GLY A 208 27.55 -23.84 -27.28
CA GLY A 208 26.31 -24.61 -27.23
C GLY A 208 25.38 -24.35 -28.41
N GLU A 209 24.91 -25.48 -28.95
CA GLU A 209 23.69 -25.77 -29.71
C GLU A 209 22.70 -24.61 -29.99
N ILE A 210 22.36 -24.44 -31.27
CA ILE A 210 21.34 -23.50 -31.76
C ILE A 210 19.94 -24.03 -31.44
N MET A 211 19.02 -23.17 -30.97
CA MET A 211 17.65 -23.53 -30.59
C MET A 211 16.63 -22.64 -31.33
N CYS A 212 15.54 -23.24 -31.82
CA CYS A 212 14.42 -22.61 -32.54
C CYS A 212 13.09 -22.81 -31.78
N LEU A 213 12.30 -21.76 -31.60
CA LEU A 213 11.05 -21.77 -30.83
C LEU A 213 9.81 -22.05 -31.72
N VAL A 214 8.91 -22.97 -31.33
CA VAL A 214 7.66 -23.34 -32.08
C VAL A 214 6.43 -23.28 -31.17
N GLU A 215 5.27 -22.80 -31.66
CA GLU A 215 4.02 -22.53 -30.90
C GLU A 215 2.98 -23.67 -30.95
N VAL A 216 2.28 -23.93 -29.82
CA VAL A 216 1.21 -24.92 -29.61
C VAL A 216 -0.09 -24.20 -29.18
N PRO A 217 -1.26 -24.43 -29.80
CA PRO A 217 -2.50 -23.66 -29.54
C PRO A 217 -3.24 -24.04 -28.24
N ALA A 218 -4.18 -23.17 -27.83
CA ALA A 218 -4.95 -23.26 -26.58
C ALA A 218 -6.16 -24.22 -26.62
N GLU A 219 -6.55 -24.77 -25.47
CA GLU A 219 -7.69 -25.71 -25.28
C GLU A 219 -8.79 -25.12 -24.36
N TYR A 220 -10.08 -25.27 -24.72
CA TYR A 220 -11.26 -24.74 -23.99
C TYR A 220 -12.26 -25.85 -23.57
N LYS A 221 -13.04 -25.64 -22.48
CA LYS A 221 -14.17 -26.49 -22.04
C LYS A 221 -15.37 -25.66 -21.59
N THR A 222 -16.60 -26.14 -21.77
CA THR A 222 -17.85 -25.47 -21.33
C THR A 222 -18.34 -26.02 -19.99
N VAL A 223 -18.64 -25.15 -19.02
CA VAL A 223 -19.14 -25.52 -17.69
C VAL A 223 -20.49 -24.84 -17.41
N ARG A 224 -21.44 -25.60 -16.84
CA ARG A 224 -22.76 -25.10 -16.41
C ARG A 224 -22.74 -24.76 -14.92
N THR A 225 -23.17 -23.55 -14.55
CA THR A 225 -23.19 -23.06 -13.16
C THR A 225 -24.58 -22.51 -12.82
N ARG A 226 -25.11 -22.88 -11.64
CA ARG A 226 -26.40 -22.35 -11.13
C ARG A 226 -26.15 -21.07 -10.33
N VAL A 227 -26.66 -19.96 -10.81
CA VAL A 227 -26.51 -18.64 -10.20
C VAL A 227 -27.82 -18.25 -9.50
N GLN A 228 -27.72 -17.68 -8.29
CA GLN A 228 -28.86 -17.13 -7.56
C GLN A 228 -29.27 -15.81 -8.20
N VAL A 229 -30.51 -15.73 -8.69
CA VAL A 229 -31.03 -14.53 -9.38
C VAL A 229 -31.83 -13.62 -8.44
N ALA A 230 -32.31 -14.14 -7.31
CA ALA A 230 -32.91 -13.34 -6.24
C ALA A 230 -32.70 -14.00 -4.86
N PRO A 231 -32.18 -13.28 -3.85
CA PRO A 231 -32.01 -13.80 -2.50
C PRO A 231 -33.33 -13.84 -1.71
N ALA A 232 -33.37 -14.61 -0.63
CA ALA A 232 -34.52 -14.67 0.27
C ALA A 232 -34.65 -13.35 1.06
N THR A 233 -35.87 -12.85 1.25
CA THR A 233 -36.12 -11.56 1.94
C THR A 233 -37.25 -11.69 2.95
N THR A 234 -37.24 -10.88 4.01
CA THR A 234 -38.26 -10.90 5.08
C THR A 234 -39.16 -9.66 5.05
N ARG A 235 -40.44 -9.83 5.41
CA ARG A 235 -41.44 -8.76 5.52
C ARG A 235 -41.86 -8.56 6.98
N GLU A 236 -41.80 -7.31 7.46
CA GLU A 236 -42.05 -6.94 8.85
C GLU A 236 -43.45 -6.32 9.06
N ILE A 237 -44.21 -6.78 10.07
CA ILE A 237 -45.55 -6.24 10.45
C ILE A 237 -45.48 -5.65 11.87
N GLY A 238 -45.78 -4.37 12.03
CA GLY A 238 -45.66 -3.63 13.30
C GLY A 238 -46.92 -3.59 14.17
N ILE A 239 -46.74 -3.64 15.49
CA ILE A 239 -47.73 -3.54 16.57
C ILE A 239 -47.42 -2.26 17.38
N PRO A 240 -48.36 -1.33 17.61
CA PRO A 240 -48.07 -0.01 18.21
C PRO A 240 -47.93 -0.01 19.74
N ALA A 241 -47.33 1.06 20.28
CA ALA A 241 -47.00 1.25 21.69
C ALA A 241 -48.09 1.95 22.53
N GLU A 242 -48.12 1.71 23.84
CA GLU A 242 -49.07 2.29 24.81
C GLU A 242 -48.35 3.12 25.91
N TYR A 243 -48.95 4.22 26.38
CA TYR A 243 -48.37 5.18 27.35
C TYR A 243 -49.36 5.56 28.49
N LYS A 244 -48.86 5.95 29.68
CA LYS A 244 -49.62 6.48 30.84
C LYS A 244 -48.91 7.67 31.54
N THR A 245 -49.64 8.64 32.09
CA THR A 245 -49.09 9.89 32.70
C THR A 245 -49.07 9.90 34.23
N VAL A 246 -48.03 10.46 34.86
CA VAL A 246 -47.86 10.59 36.34
C VAL A 246 -47.31 11.98 36.73
N ARG A 247 -47.74 12.55 37.87
CA ARG A 247 -47.33 13.89 38.38
C ARG A 247 -46.16 13.82 39.38
N LYS A 248 -45.17 14.73 39.28
CA LYS A 248 -43.98 14.85 40.15
C LYS A 248 -43.70 16.32 40.57
N GLN A 249 -43.39 16.57 41.85
CA GLN A 249 -43.03 17.90 42.37
C GLN A 249 -41.56 18.20 42.13
N VAL A 250 -41.23 19.41 41.67
CA VAL A 250 -39.88 19.88 41.36
C VAL A 250 -39.69 21.30 41.91
N VAL A 251 -38.48 21.60 42.40
CA VAL A 251 -38.10 22.95 42.88
C VAL A 251 -38.11 23.90 41.69
N THR A 252 -38.98 24.91 41.69
CA THR A 252 -39.11 25.86 40.59
C THR A 252 -38.14 27.04 40.69
N LYS A 253 -37.68 27.40 41.91
CA LYS A 253 -36.62 28.40 42.11
C LYS A 253 -35.75 28.01 43.32
N PRO A 254 -34.43 27.84 43.19
CA PRO A 254 -33.56 27.52 44.32
C PRO A 254 -33.25 28.75 45.17
N ALA A 255 -32.85 28.52 46.43
CA ALA A 255 -32.42 29.57 47.33
C ALA A 255 -31.10 30.18 46.82
N SER A 256 -30.99 31.52 46.77
CA SER A 256 -29.84 32.23 46.20
C SER A 256 -29.29 33.25 47.18
N THR A 257 -27.98 33.50 47.15
CA THR A 257 -27.35 34.51 47.98
C THR A 257 -26.90 35.74 47.18
N ARG A 258 -26.85 36.92 47.82
CA ARG A 258 -26.36 38.18 47.24
C ARG A 258 -25.19 38.71 48.05
N THR A 259 -24.07 38.96 47.38
CA THR A 259 -22.82 39.44 47.98
C THR A 259 -22.65 40.94 47.77
N VAL A 260 -22.25 41.68 48.80
CA VAL A 260 -21.92 43.13 48.75
C VAL A 260 -20.42 43.31 49.01
N GLU A 261 -19.70 43.88 48.05
CA GLU A 261 -18.23 44.07 48.06
C GLU A 261 -17.81 45.43 48.66
N VAL A 262 -16.77 45.42 49.50
CA VAL A 262 -16.09 46.60 50.06
C VAL A 262 -14.74 46.77 49.36
N PRO A 263 -14.42 47.93 48.73
CA PRO A 263 -13.27 48.07 47.82
C PRO A 263 -11.91 48.18 48.53
N ALA A 264 -10.87 47.71 47.84
CA ALA A 264 -9.47 47.71 48.25
C ALA A 264 -8.78 49.09 48.12
N LYS A 265 -7.75 49.35 48.93
CA LYS A 265 -6.92 50.57 48.87
C LYS A 265 -5.48 50.28 48.42
N TYR A 266 -4.90 51.18 47.62
CA TYR A 266 -3.56 51.05 47.02
C TYR A 266 -2.67 52.29 47.27
N ASN A 267 -1.34 52.11 47.29
CA ASN A 267 -0.31 53.17 47.36
C ASN A 267 0.70 53.04 46.20
N THR A 268 1.23 54.15 45.66
CA THR A 268 2.13 54.12 44.49
C THR A 268 3.62 54.23 44.86
N VAL A 269 4.49 53.38 44.28
CA VAL A 269 5.96 53.36 44.48
C VAL A 269 6.70 53.37 43.12
N LYS A 270 7.78 54.13 42.99
CA LYS A 270 8.62 54.20 41.76
C LYS A 270 9.68 53.11 41.74
N VAL A 271 9.67 52.24 40.73
CA VAL A 271 10.66 51.15 40.56
C VAL A 271 11.34 51.26 39.20
N ARG A 272 12.67 51.11 39.16
CA ARG A 272 13.45 51.00 37.92
C ARG A 272 13.24 49.60 37.34
N ARG A 273 12.44 49.51 36.29
CA ARG A 273 12.04 48.27 35.63
C ARG A 273 12.90 48.05 34.39
N LEU A 274 13.44 46.84 34.24
CA LEU A 274 14.10 46.39 33.01
C LEU A 274 13.03 46.25 31.93
N VAL A 275 13.09 47.06 30.88
CA VAL A 275 12.10 47.04 29.78
C VAL A 275 12.51 46.03 28.72
N GLU A 276 13.80 45.97 28.40
CA GLU A 276 14.34 45.02 27.45
C GLU A 276 15.70 44.49 27.95
N PRO A 277 15.87 43.17 28.11
CA PRO A 277 17.16 42.58 28.46
C PRO A 277 18.15 42.70 27.29
N ALA A 278 19.45 42.65 27.59
CA ALA A 278 20.47 42.56 26.56
C ALA A 278 20.27 41.25 25.78
N ARG A 279 20.33 41.31 24.45
CA ARG A 279 20.10 40.14 23.59
C ARG A 279 21.15 40.05 22.50
N GLU A 280 21.49 38.82 22.16
CA GLU A 280 22.38 38.49 21.06
C GLU A 280 21.58 38.32 19.77
N ARG A 281 21.92 39.09 18.75
CA ARG A 281 21.41 38.92 17.40
C ARG A 281 22.40 38.07 16.60
N ARG A 282 22.01 36.82 16.31
CA ARG A 282 22.78 35.89 15.47
C ARG A 282 22.33 36.05 14.02
N ILE A 283 23.25 36.48 13.16
CA ILE A 283 23.01 36.57 11.72
C ILE A 283 23.63 35.30 11.08
N PRO A 284 22.81 34.36 10.58
CA PRO A 284 23.32 33.17 9.91
C PRO A 284 23.90 33.55 8.54
N ILE A 285 25.12 33.09 8.26
CA ILE A 285 25.75 33.15 6.95
C ILE A 285 25.61 31.75 6.34
N GLU A 286 24.90 31.68 5.22
CA GLU A 286 24.61 30.42 4.53
C GLU A 286 25.89 29.76 3.99
N ALA A 287 25.84 28.43 3.88
CA ALA A 287 26.94 27.63 3.35
C ALA A 287 27.09 27.83 1.83
N GLU A 288 28.32 27.98 1.34
CA GLU A 288 28.61 28.03 -0.09
C GLU A 288 28.92 26.61 -0.60
N TYR A 289 28.18 26.19 -1.64
CA TYR A 289 28.40 24.91 -2.32
C TYR A 289 29.03 25.14 -3.69
N GLN A 290 29.93 24.25 -4.09
CA GLN A 290 30.44 24.20 -5.46
C GLN A 290 30.05 22.88 -6.11
N THR A 291 29.76 22.90 -7.41
CA THR A 291 29.42 21.69 -8.16
C THR A 291 30.68 21.10 -8.78
N VAL A 292 30.99 19.85 -8.46
CA VAL A 292 32.10 19.11 -9.05
C VAL A 292 31.52 17.99 -9.92
N SER A 293 32.04 17.84 -11.14
CA SER A 293 31.67 16.74 -12.03
C SER A 293 32.57 15.54 -11.77
N LYS A 294 31.96 14.36 -11.60
CA LYS A 294 32.66 13.09 -11.44
C LYS A 294 32.09 12.07 -12.43
N ARG A 295 32.99 11.39 -13.13
CA ARG A 295 32.64 10.25 -13.98
C ARG A 295 32.55 9.00 -13.11
N VAL A 296 31.39 8.37 -13.08
CA VAL A 296 31.13 7.14 -12.31
C VAL A 296 30.81 6.01 -13.29
N GLN A 297 31.33 4.83 -13.01
CA GLN A 297 31.01 3.63 -13.76
C GLN A 297 29.64 3.13 -13.31
N VAL A 298 28.67 3.07 -14.23
CA VAL A 298 27.29 2.66 -13.93
C VAL A 298 27.12 1.15 -14.13
N THR A 299 27.81 0.58 -15.11
CA THR A 299 27.78 -0.87 -15.38
C THR A 299 29.17 -1.44 -15.56
N GLU A 300 29.34 -2.70 -15.18
CA GLU A 300 30.55 -3.46 -15.45
C GLU A 300 30.55 -3.98 -16.90
N GLY A 301 31.74 -4.20 -17.44
CA GLY A 301 31.86 -4.83 -18.75
C GLY A 301 31.64 -6.33 -18.62
N GLU A 302 30.71 -6.88 -19.38
CA GLU A 302 30.30 -8.28 -19.25
C GLU A 302 30.10 -8.98 -20.60
N MET A 303 30.06 -10.30 -20.54
CA MET A 303 29.77 -11.14 -21.70
C MET A 303 28.26 -11.34 -21.79
N ALA A 304 27.59 -10.60 -22.67
CA ALA A 304 26.14 -10.65 -22.83
C ALA A 304 25.73 -11.20 -24.19
N TRP A 305 24.57 -11.83 -24.25
CA TRP A 305 23.94 -12.22 -25.52
C TRP A 305 23.46 -10.98 -26.26
N ARG A 306 23.98 -10.76 -27.48
CA ARG A 306 23.49 -9.73 -28.40
C ARG A 306 23.14 -10.34 -29.74
N GLU A 307 22.15 -9.72 -30.37
CA GLU A 307 21.77 -10.05 -31.73
C GLU A 307 22.92 -9.73 -32.69
N ILE A 308 23.24 -10.67 -33.57
CA ILE A 308 24.29 -10.59 -34.58
C ILE A 308 23.76 -10.94 -35.95
N LEU A 309 24.46 -10.49 -36.99
CA LEU A 309 24.18 -10.86 -38.37
C LEU A 309 24.26 -12.38 -38.55
N CYS A 310 23.12 -13.02 -38.79
CA CYS A 310 23.03 -14.43 -39.13
C CYS A 310 23.77 -14.73 -40.43
N LYS A 311 24.43 -15.89 -40.52
CA LYS A 311 25.08 -16.33 -41.77
C LYS A 311 24.11 -16.50 -42.95
N THR A 312 22.83 -16.79 -42.70
CA THR A 312 21.78 -16.81 -43.74
C THR A 312 21.57 -15.44 -44.39
N ASN A 313 21.85 -14.35 -43.65
CA ASN A 313 21.72 -12.97 -44.11
C ASN A 313 23.08 -12.33 -44.45
N THR A 314 24.21 -13.00 -44.17
CA THR A 314 25.56 -12.56 -44.54
C THR A 314 25.86 -12.83 -46.01
N THR A 315 25.38 -11.94 -46.88
CA THR A 315 25.74 -11.94 -48.31
C THR A 315 27.01 -11.12 -48.56
N PRO A 316 27.80 -11.42 -49.62
CA PRO A 316 28.94 -10.59 -50.00
C PRO A 316 28.60 -9.11 -50.17
N ASP A 317 27.39 -8.79 -50.63
CA ASP A 317 26.92 -7.41 -50.78
C ASP A 317 26.71 -6.70 -49.43
N VAL A 318 26.15 -7.40 -48.42
CA VAL A 318 26.03 -6.87 -47.06
C VAL A 318 27.42 -6.61 -46.47
N VAL A 319 28.37 -7.53 -46.68
CA VAL A 319 29.74 -7.38 -46.18
C VAL A 319 30.46 -6.22 -46.88
N ARG A 320 30.27 -6.02 -48.19
CA ARG A 320 30.81 -4.84 -48.90
C ARG A 320 30.24 -3.54 -48.34
N ARG A 321 28.93 -3.48 -48.08
CA ARG A 321 28.31 -2.31 -47.43
C ARG A 321 28.90 -2.06 -46.05
N LEU A 322 29.11 -3.10 -45.25
CA LEU A 322 29.79 -3.03 -43.96
C LEU A 322 31.21 -2.48 -44.10
N GLN A 323 32.03 -3.03 -45.00
CA GLN A 323 33.39 -2.57 -45.25
C GLN A 323 33.41 -1.11 -45.72
N THR A 324 32.54 -0.72 -46.65
CA THR A 324 32.39 0.68 -47.09
C THR A 324 32.03 1.59 -45.92
N ALA A 325 31.07 1.18 -45.09
CA ALA A 325 30.63 1.96 -43.93
C ALA A 325 31.75 2.11 -42.90
N LEU A 326 32.48 1.04 -42.56
CA LEU A 326 33.63 1.09 -41.67
C LEU A 326 34.71 2.05 -42.19
N ARG A 327 35.04 1.96 -43.48
CA ARG A 327 36.00 2.87 -44.12
C ARG A 327 35.54 4.32 -44.04
N SER A 328 34.25 4.59 -44.28
CA SER A 328 33.68 5.94 -44.19
C SER A 328 33.67 6.48 -42.76
N ALA A 329 33.58 5.59 -41.76
CA ALA A 329 33.68 5.92 -40.35
C ALA A 329 35.15 6.09 -39.87
N GLY A 330 36.13 5.99 -40.77
CA GLY A 330 37.56 6.15 -40.46
C GLY A 330 38.28 4.87 -40.03
N HIS A 331 37.60 3.72 -40.05
CA HIS A 331 38.18 2.42 -39.67
C HIS A 331 38.50 1.61 -40.94
N ASN A 332 39.77 1.39 -41.25
CA ASN A 332 40.18 0.73 -42.50
C ASN A 332 39.92 -0.79 -42.46
N PRO A 333 38.93 -1.34 -43.21
CA PRO A 333 38.58 -2.75 -43.15
C PRO A 333 39.42 -3.64 -44.07
N GLY A 334 40.42 -3.08 -44.76
CA GLY A 334 41.13 -3.76 -45.85
C GLY A 334 40.41 -3.60 -47.20
N PRO A 335 40.64 -4.53 -48.16
CA PRO A 335 39.92 -4.58 -49.43
C PRO A 335 38.39 -4.66 -49.23
N ILE A 336 37.62 -3.98 -50.07
CA ILE A 336 36.15 -4.07 -50.09
C ILE A 336 35.76 -5.23 -51.00
N ASP A 337 35.99 -6.46 -50.53
CA ASP A 337 35.83 -7.70 -51.29
C ASP A 337 34.51 -8.43 -50.97
N GLY A 338 33.84 -8.08 -49.87
CA GLY A 338 32.66 -8.79 -49.37
C GLY A 338 32.99 -9.99 -48.50
N ILE A 339 34.23 -10.10 -48.02
CA ILE A 339 34.69 -11.18 -47.14
C ILE A 339 35.10 -10.58 -45.80
N VAL A 340 34.57 -11.13 -44.70
CA VAL A 340 34.95 -10.69 -43.34
C VAL A 340 36.32 -11.29 -42.99
N GLY A 341 37.39 -10.60 -43.41
CA GLY A 341 38.78 -10.95 -43.10
C GLY A 341 39.27 -10.37 -41.77
N GLN A 342 40.54 -10.61 -41.44
CA GLN A 342 41.16 -10.10 -40.21
C GLN A 342 41.16 -8.56 -40.13
N GLU A 343 41.44 -7.88 -41.24
CA GLU A 343 41.42 -6.40 -41.30
C GLU A 343 40.00 -5.86 -41.07
N THR A 344 38.99 -6.50 -41.67
CA THR A 344 37.59 -6.12 -41.48
C THR A 344 37.15 -6.32 -40.03
N LEU A 345 37.57 -7.41 -39.38
CA LEU A 345 37.29 -7.66 -37.96
C LEU A 345 38.02 -6.66 -37.04
N ALA A 346 39.26 -6.30 -37.36
CA ALA A 346 40.02 -5.31 -36.60
C ALA A 346 39.37 -3.92 -36.69
N ALA A 347 38.97 -3.51 -37.90
CA ALA A 347 38.24 -2.26 -38.14
C ALA A 347 36.88 -2.24 -37.41
N LEU A 348 36.15 -3.36 -37.45
CA LEU A 348 34.89 -3.52 -36.75
C LEU A 348 35.07 -3.38 -35.23
N LYS A 349 36.07 -4.05 -34.66
CA LYS A 349 36.37 -3.96 -33.22
C LYS A 349 36.75 -2.54 -32.83
N GLY A 350 37.58 -1.86 -33.62
CA GLY A 350 37.96 -0.47 -33.38
C GLY A 350 36.75 0.46 -33.37
N TYR A 351 35.87 0.33 -34.37
CA TYR A 351 34.63 1.09 -34.44
C TYR A 351 33.72 0.83 -33.24
N GLN A 352 33.55 -0.45 -32.87
CA GLN A 352 32.73 -0.84 -31.73
C GLN A 352 33.27 -0.26 -30.41
N GLN A 353 34.58 -0.27 -30.20
CA GLN A 353 35.20 0.31 -29.02
C GLN A 353 35.03 1.83 -28.95
N GLU A 354 35.21 2.53 -30.07
CA GLU A 354 35.03 3.99 -30.13
C GLU A 354 33.59 4.41 -29.81
N LYS A 355 32.60 3.64 -30.30
CA LYS A 355 31.18 3.93 -30.10
C LYS A 355 30.59 3.31 -28.82
N GLY A 356 31.39 2.61 -28.00
CA GLY A 356 30.90 1.92 -26.81
C GLY A 356 29.92 0.78 -27.11
N LEU A 357 30.03 0.15 -28.28
CA LEU A 357 29.19 -0.96 -28.72
C LEU A 357 29.82 -2.30 -28.32
N ALA A 358 29.00 -3.36 -28.32
CA ALA A 358 29.47 -4.71 -28.00
C ALA A 358 30.47 -5.23 -29.05
N THR A 359 31.53 -5.88 -28.56
CA THR A 359 32.66 -6.38 -29.36
C THR A 359 32.70 -7.90 -29.43
N GLY A 360 33.24 -8.44 -30.52
CA GLY A 360 33.40 -9.90 -30.71
C GLY A 360 32.47 -10.51 -31.77
N GLY A 361 31.68 -9.70 -32.46
CA GLY A 361 30.86 -10.14 -33.59
C GLY A 361 30.27 -8.96 -34.37
N VAL A 362 29.70 -9.24 -35.55
CA VAL A 362 28.92 -8.25 -36.32
C VAL A 362 27.54 -8.13 -35.68
N THR A 363 27.43 -7.34 -34.61
CA THR A 363 26.15 -7.15 -33.91
C THR A 363 25.18 -6.34 -34.76
N MET A 364 23.89 -6.60 -34.63
CA MET A 364 22.85 -5.84 -35.33
C MET A 364 22.88 -4.36 -34.92
N ALA A 365 23.19 -4.07 -33.65
CA ALA A 365 23.43 -2.70 -33.18
C ALA A 365 24.59 -2.01 -33.91
N THR A 366 25.67 -2.74 -34.22
CA THR A 366 26.79 -2.20 -35.00
C THR A 366 26.39 -1.93 -36.45
N LEU A 367 25.62 -2.81 -37.08
CA LEU A 367 25.11 -2.60 -38.43
C LEU A 367 24.18 -1.38 -38.51
N GLN A 368 23.27 -1.24 -37.54
CA GLN A 368 22.38 -0.08 -37.43
C GLN A 368 23.17 1.23 -37.24
N SER A 369 24.17 1.24 -36.34
CA SER A 369 25.04 2.39 -36.11
C SER A 369 25.85 2.80 -37.35
N LEU A 370 26.18 1.83 -38.21
CA LEU A 370 26.87 2.05 -39.49
C LEU A 370 25.89 2.31 -40.66
N GLY A 371 24.58 2.27 -40.44
CA GLY A 371 23.57 2.45 -41.48
C GLY A 371 23.50 1.31 -42.51
N VAL A 372 24.01 0.12 -42.17
CA VAL A 372 24.03 -1.05 -43.04
C VAL A 372 22.74 -1.86 -42.81
N LYS A 373 21.91 -1.96 -43.85
CA LYS A 373 20.69 -2.77 -43.87
C LYS A 373 20.86 -4.06 -44.65
#